data_AF-A0A4S3THN5-F1
#
_entry.id   AF-A0A4S3THN5-F1
#
_cell.length_a   1.000
_cell.length_b   1.000
_cell.length_c   1.000
_cell.angle_alpha   90.00
_cell.angle_beta   90.00
_cell.angle_gamma   90.00
#
_symmetry.space_group_name_H-M   'P 1'
#
loop_
_entity.id
_entity.type
_entity.pdbx_description
1 polymer ?
#
loop_
_entity_poly.entity_id
_entity_poly.type
_entity_poly.pdbx_seq_one_letter_code
_entity_poly.pdbx_strand_id
1 'polypeptide(L)'
;MSASDFEERVVTVPLRDVKKGANHEAADRAMTIIREHLAKHFAVDEDAIRLDPSINETVWSQGRSNPPRKLRVRAARFDEEGEAVVEAEVAD
;
A
#
# COMPACT_ATOMS: atom_id res chain seq x y z
N MET A 1 -19.97 -20.18 -7.37
CA MET A 1 -19.78 -18.88 -8.05
C MET A 1 -18.29 -18.58 -8.00
N SER A 2 -17.56 -18.83 -9.09
CA SER A 2 -16.11 -18.57 -9.18
C SER A 2 -15.89 -17.10 -9.48
N ALA A 3 -15.16 -16.41 -8.61
CA ALA A 3 -14.64 -15.06 -8.85
C ALA A 3 -13.21 -14.96 -8.28
N SER A 4 -12.42 -16.03 -8.44
CA SER A 4 -11.22 -16.25 -7.62
C SER A 4 -9.92 -15.68 -8.18
N ASP A 5 -9.83 -15.31 -9.46
CA ASP A 5 -8.49 -15.33 -10.07
C ASP A 5 -7.87 -13.95 -10.39
N PHE A 6 -8.63 -12.85 -10.30
CA PHE A 6 -8.06 -11.52 -10.49
C PHE A 6 -8.97 -10.41 -9.92
N GLU A 7 -8.44 -9.58 -9.02
CA GLU A 7 -9.15 -8.43 -8.48
C GLU A 7 -8.26 -7.18 -8.54
N GLU A 8 -8.59 -6.26 -9.44
CA GLU A 8 -7.94 -4.95 -9.53
C GLU A 8 -8.89 -3.86 -9.04
N ARG A 9 -8.39 -2.95 -8.18
CA ARG A 9 -9.13 -1.75 -7.77
C ARG A 9 -8.20 -0.62 -7.38
N VAL A 10 -8.68 0.61 -7.57
CA VAL A 10 -8.03 1.82 -7.06
C VAL A 10 -8.55 2.11 -5.66
N VAL A 11 -7.63 2.16 -4.69
CA VAL A 11 -7.91 2.40 -3.28
C VAL A 11 -7.24 3.71 -2.85
N THR A 12 -7.92 4.49 -2.01
CA THR A 12 -7.31 5.66 -1.37
C THR A 12 -6.89 5.30 0.05
N VAL A 13 -5.58 5.22 0.30
CA VAL A 13 -5.01 4.92 1.61
C VAL A 13 -4.91 6.22 2.44
N PRO A 14 -5.56 6.30 3.62
CA PRO A 14 -5.42 7.43 4.51
C PRO A 14 -4.16 7.32 5.38
N LEU A 15 -3.22 8.27 5.25
CA LEU A 15 -1.95 8.29 5.99
C LEU A 15 -1.99 9.20 7.23
N ARG A 16 -3.18 9.44 7.78
CA ARG A 16 -3.36 10.33 8.95
C ARG A 16 -2.66 9.81 10.21
N ASP A 17 -2.55 8.49 10.32
CA ASP A 17 -2.03 7.81 11.51
C ASP A 17 -0.51 7.90 11.63
N VAL A 18 0.18 8.31 10.56
CA VAL A 18 1.62 8.63 10.57
C VAL A 18 1.99 9.64 11.66
N LYS A 19 1.10 10.59 11.95
CA LYS A 19 1.29 11.65 12.95
C LYS A 19 1.26 11.15 14.40
N LYS A 20 0.89 9.89 14.65
CA LYS A 20 0.80 9.32 16.00
C LYS A 20 2.17 9.05 16.62
N GLY A 21 3.23 8.98 15.83
CA GLY A 21 4.60 8.84 16.36
C GLY A 21 5.50 10.02 16.01
N ALA A 22 6.80 9.87 16.27
CA ALA A 22 7.82 10.85 15.95
C ALA A 22 7.83 11.27 14.46
N ASN A 23 7.98 12.57 14.19
CA ASN A 23 7.93 13.12 12.83
C ASN A 23 9.04 12.59 11.92
N HIS A 24 10.24 12.34 12.45
CA HIS A 24 11.38 11.94 11.62
C HIS A 24 11.29 10.51 11.08
N GLU A 25 10.28 9.72 11.47
CA GLU A 25 10.02 8.36 10.97
C GLU A 25 8.69 8.31 10.20
N ALA A 26 8.16 9.47 9.80
CA ALA A 26 6.82 9.57 9.24
C ALA A 26 6.67 8.79 7.93
N ALA A 27 7.64 8.92 7.01
CA ALA A 27 7.64 8.17 5.76
C ALA A 27 7.77 6.65 5.98
N ASP A 28 8.59 6.22 6.94
CA ASP A 28 8.74 4.79 7.27
C ASP A 28 7.41 4.21 7.73
N ARG A 29 6.71 4.90 8.65
CA ARG A 29 5.37 4.48 9.11
C ARG A 29 4.33 4.55 8.00
N ALA A 30 4.45 5.51 7.08
CA ALA A 30 3.53 5.59 5.96
C ALA A 30 3.61 4.33 5.10
N MET A 31 4.81 3.79 4.86
CA MET A 31 5.00 2.53 4.14
C MET A 31 4.37 1.34 4.87
N THR A 32 4.53 1.26 6.20
CA THR A 32 3.87 0.23 7.02
C THR A 32 2.34 0.34 6.92
N ILE A 33 1.78 1.55 7.07
CA ILE A 33 0.33 1.78 6.98
C ILE A 33 -0.21 1.40 5.60
N ILE A 34 0.53 1.67 4.52
CA ILE A 34 0.12 1.29 3.16
C ILE A 34 0.05 -0.24 3.05
N ARG A 35 1.08 -0.95 3.53
CA ARG A 35 1.12 -2.41 3.54
C ARG A 35 -0.04 -3.00 4.33
N GLU A 36 -0.23 -2.58 5.58
CA GLU A 36 -1.32 -3.04 6.45
C GLU A 36 -2.71 -2.78 5.84
N HIS A 37 -2.89 -1.60 5.23
CA HIS A 37 -4.15 -1.24 4.59
C HIS A 37 -4.45 -2.15 3.39
N LEU A 38 -3.46 -2.42 2.55
CA LEU A 38 -3.63 -3.34 1.41
C LEU A 38 -3.89 -4.78 1.89
N ALA A 39 -3.14 -5.27 2.88
CA ALA A 39 -3.30 -6.60 3.47
C ALA A 39 -4.74 -6.83 3.93
N LYS A 40 -5.26 -5.90 4.72
CA LYS A 40 -6.60 -5.96 5.27
C LYS A 40 -7.69 -5.91 4.20
N HIS A 41 -7.54 -5.05 3.20
CA HIS A 41 -8.57 -4.83 2.18
C HIS A 41 -8.60 -5.91 1.09
N PHE A 42 -7.46 -6.55 0.82
CA PHE A 42 -7.35 -7.65 -0.13
C PHE A 42 -7.33 -9.03 0.53
N ALA A 43 -7.39 -9.10 1.87
CA ALA A 43 -7.38 -10.33 2.66
C ALA A 43 -6.17 -11.23 2.31
N VAL A 44 -4.99 -10.64 2.34
CA VAL A 44 -3.69 -11.30 2.13
C VAL A 44 -2.76 -10.98 3.29
N ASP A 45 -1.73 -11.80 3.49
CA ASP A 45 -0.68 -11.53 4.47
C ASP A 45 0.20 -10.34 4.03
N GLU A 46 0.76 -9.62 5.00
CA GLU A 46 1.58 -8.42 4.74
C GLU A 46 2.83 -8.72 3.91
N ASP A 47 3.36 -9.95 4.03
CA ASP A 47 4.54 -10.43 3.31
C ASP A 47 4.25 -10.70 1.81
N ALA A 48 2.99 -10.97 1.46
CA ALA A 48 2.55 -11.19 0.09
C ALA A 48 2.30 -9.88 -0.70
N ILE A 49 2.57 -8.73 -0.10
CA ILE A 49 2.35 -7.42 -0.71
C ILE A 49 3.63 -6.89 -1.33
N ARG A 50 3.60 -6.75 -2.64
CA ARG A 50 4.66 -6.16 -3.45
C ARG A 50 4.30 -4.69 -3.73
N LEU A 51 5.06 -3.78 -3.13
CA LEU A 51 4.92 -2.35 -3.37
C LEU A 51 5.89 -1.93 -4.47
N ASP A 52 5.36 -1.39 -5.56
CA ASP A 52 6.17 -0.80 -6.63
C ASP A 52 6.97 0.41 -6.10
N PRO A 53 8.21 0.64 -6.59
CA PRO A 53 9.02 1.79 -6.18
C PRO A 53 8.33 3.15 -6.33
N SER A 54 7.38 3.32 -7.26
CA SER A 54 6.60 4.56 -7.44
C SER A 54 5.89 4.99 -6.15
N ILE A 55 5.38 4.03 -5.37
CA ILE A 55 4.73 4.29 -4.07
C ILE A 55 5.76 4.88 -3.10
N ASN A 56 6.94 4.25 -3.03
CA ASN A 56 8.02 4.71 -2.17
C ASN A 56 8.49 6.11 -2.59
N GLU A 57 8.76 6.34 -3.87
CA GLU A 57 9.17 7.65 -4.37
C GLU A 57 8.14 8.75 -4.05
N THR A 58 6.85 8.43 -4.18
CA THR A 58 5.77 9.38 -3.88
C THR A 58 5.71 9.69 -2.39
N VAL A 59 5.81 8.67 -1.53
CA VAL A 59 5.81 8.84 -0.07
C VAL A 59 7.00 9.68 0.40
N TRP A 60 8.17 9.48 -0.22
CA TRP A 60 9.41 10.15 0.14
C TRP A 60 9.67 11.47 -0.62
N SER A 61 8.79 11.87 -1.54
CA SER A 61 8.94 13.05 -2.42
C SER A 61 9.16 14.38 -1.69
N GLN A 62 8.60 14.54 -0.48
CA GLN A 62 8.75 15.73 0.36
C GLN A 62 9.65 15.47 1.60
N GLY A 63 10.45 14.41 1.55
CA GLY A 63 11.36 13.99 2.60
C GLY A 63 10.71 13.13 3.69
N ARG A 64 11.56 12.54 4.54
CA ARG A 64 11.18 11.54 5.55
C ARG A 64 10.12 12.01 6.55
N SER A 65 10.08 13.31 6.84
CA SER A 65 9.18 13.89 7.85
C SER A 65 7.83 14.36 7.32
N ASN A 66 7.63 14.37 6.01
CA ASN A 66 6.46 14.99 5.39
C ASN A 66 5.83 14.11 4.29
N PRO A 67 5.39 12.88 4.60
CA PRO A 67 4.67 12.07 3.64
C PRO A 67 3.29 12.68 3.32
N PRO A 68 2.70 12.34 2.15
CA PRO A 68 1.38 12.82 1.76
C PRO A 68 0.30 12.38 2.76
N ARG A 69 -0.80 13.14 2.85
CA ARG A 69 -1.90 12.83 3.79
C ARG A 69 -2.79 11.67 3.33
N LYS A 70 -2.84 11.43 2.02
CA LYS A 70 -3.58 10.37 1.35
C LYS A 70 -2.78 9.94 0.14
N LEU A 71 -2.80 8.66 -0.19
CA LEU A 71 -2.19 8.12 -1.40
C LEU A 71 -3.23 7.30 -2.16
N ARG A 72 -3.39 7.56 -3.45
CA ARG A 72 -4.19 6.72 -4.34
C ARG A 72 -3.29 5.63 -4.90
N VAL A 73 -3.70 4.39 -4.71
CA VAL A 73 -2.93 3.21 -5.07
C VAL A 73 -3.83 2.32 -5.92
N ARG A 74 -3.34 1.92 -7.10
CA ARG A 74 -3.94 0.83 -7.86
C ARG A 74 -3.33 -0.45 -7.32
N ALA A 75 -4.17 -1.38 -6.90
CA ALA A 75 -3.72 -2.67 -6.41
C ALA A 75 -4.43 -3.80 -7.16
N ALA A 76 -3.65 -4.78 -7.59
CA ALA A 76 -4.09 -5.97 -8.29
C ALA A 76 -3.75 -7.20 -7.43
N ARG A 77 -4.77 -7.98 -7.09
CA ARG A 77 -4.63 -9.28 -6.44
C ARG A 77 -4.73 -10.38 -7.49
N PHE A 78 -3.79 -11.32 -7.45
CA PHE A 78 -3.79 -12.53 -8.28
C PHE A 78 -3.25 -13.72 -7.48
N ASP A 79 -3.48 -14.92 -7.99
CA ASP A 79 -2.93 -16.16 -7.43
C ASP A 79 -1.64 -16.51 -8.20
N GLU A 80 -0.52 -16.56 -7.48
CA GLU A 80 0.78 -16.99 -8.00
C GLU A 80 1.18 -18.26 -7.23
N GLU A 81 1.22 -19.39 -7.93
CA GLU A 81 1.64 -20.68 -7.37
C GLU A 81 0.81 -21.17 -6.15
N GLY A 82 -0.46 -20.75 -6.03
CA GLY A 82 -1.32 -21.07 -4.89
C GLY A 82 -1.23 -20.08 -3.73
N GLU A 83 -0.46 -19.00 -3.89
CA GLU A 83 -0.35 -17.90 -2.93
C GLU A 83 -1.02 -16.63 -3.50
N ALA A 84 -1.83 -15.98 -2.67
CA ALA A 84 -2.50 -14.74 -3.05
C ALA A 84 -1.53 -13.55 -2.91
N VAL A 85 -1.02 -13.06 -4.03
CA VAL A 85 -0.09 -11.92 -4.10
C VAL A 85 -0.84 -10.65 -4.47
N VAL A 86 -0.42 -9.52 -3.90
CA VAL A 86 -0.93 -8.18 -4.25
C VAL A 86 0.21 -7.31 -4.75
N GLU A 87 0.09 -6.85 -5.99
CA GLU A 87 0.96 -5.83 -6.57
C GLU A 87 0.27 -4.46 -6.51
N ALA A 88 1.01 -3.46 -6.06
CA ALA A 88 0.48 -2.12 -5.83
C ALA A 88 1.38 -1.04 -6.44
N GLU A 89 0.77 -0.12 -7.19
CA GLU A 89 1.42 1.03 -7.82
C GLU A 89 0.64 2.33 -7.57
N VAL A 90 1.27 3.48 -7.83
CA VAL A 90 0.59 4.78 -7.72
C VAL A 90 -0.50 4.91 -8.78
N ALA A 91 -1.69 5.36 -8.36
CA ALA A 91 -2.77 5.68 -9.28
C ALA A 91 -2.85 7.20 -9.51
N ASP A 92 -2.82 7.60 -10.78
CA ASP A 92 -3.07 8.97 -11.24
C ASP A 92 -4.51 9.45 -10.98
#